data_AF-A0AAV0XAQ0-F1
#
_entry.id   AF-A0AAV0XAQ0-F1
#
_cell.length_a   1.000
_cell.length_b   1.000
_cell.length_c   1.000
_cell.angle_alpha   90.00
_cell.angle_beta   90.00
_cell.angle_gamma   90.00
#
_symmetry.space_group_name_H-M   'P 1'
#
loop_
_entity.id
_entity.type
_entity.pdbx_description
1 polymer ?
#
loop_
_entity_poly.entity_id
_entity_poly.type
_entity_poly.pdbx_seq_one_letter_code
_entity_poly.pdbx_strand_id
1 'polypeptide(L)'
;MPKCNARDDWFFKDDMQGYKVSDWGRKTDCSSEIFCSICICTVDVKKGFQSLTQHAATKKHKQNSHIKLNIKQLTLTTSTNT
;
A
#
# COMPACT_ATOMS: atom_id res chain seq x y z
N MET A 1 16.42 -9.54 18.34
CA MET A 1 15.87 -9.65 16.97
C MET A 1 16.55 -8.60 16.11
N PRO A 2 17.13 -8.97 14.95
CA PRO A 2 17.70 -7.99 14.03
C PRO A 2 16.59 -7.05 13.51
N LYS A 3 16.89 -5.75 13.39
CA LYS A 3 15.95 -4.76 12.81
C LYS A 3 15.72 -5.14 11.35
N CYS A 4 14.45 -5.38 10.98
CA CYS A 4 14.07 -5.65 9.59
C CYS A 4 13.88 -4.32 8.85
N ASN A 5 14.45 -4.21 7.65
CA ASN A 5 14.30 -3.05 6.76
C ASN A 5 13.36 -3.41 5.60
N ALA A 6 12.73 -2.41 5.02
CA ALA A 6 11.96 -2.49 3.79
C ALA A 6 12.85 -3.06 2.68
N ARG A 7 12.39 -4.15 2.05
CA ARG A 7 13.09 -4.82 0.95
C ARG A 7 12.34 -4.64 -0.35
N ASP A 8 13.08 -4.48 -1.43
CA ASP A 8 12.54 -4.22 -2.76
C ASP A 8 11.68 -5.38 -3.26
N ASP A 9 12.06 -6.63 -2.91
CA ASP A 9 11.30 -7.82 -3.27
C ASP A 9 9.87 -7.83 -2.69
N TRP A 10 9.60 -7.06 -1.63
CA TRP A 10 8.27 -7.00 -1.02
C TRP A 10 7.26 -6.26 -1.88
N PHE A 11 7.70 -5.30 -2.69
CA PHE A 11 6.81 -4.51 -3.55
C PHE A 11 6.22 -5.34 -4.71
N PHE A 12 6.87 -6.46 -5.07
CA PHE A 12 6.39 -7.37 -6.11
C PHE A 12 5.41 -8.43 -5.59
N LYS A 13 5.31 -8.59 -4.27
CA LYS A 13 4.43 -9.56 -3.63
C LYS A 13 3.01 -9.04 -3.60
N ASP A 14 2.07 -9.96 -3.72
CA ASP A 14 0.66 -9.66 -3.58
C ASP A 14 0.32 -9.60 -2.07
N ASP A 15 -0.60 -8.72 -1.74
CA ASP A 15 -1.24 -8.67 -0.44
C ASP A 15 -2.33 -9.76 -0.33
N MET A 16 -2.91 -9.91 0.87
CA MET A 16 -3.98 -10.89 1.10
C MET A 16 -5.29 -10.57 0.36
N GLN A 17 -5.34 -9.49 -0.41
CA GLN A 17 -6.50 -9.04 -1.19
C GLN A 17 -6.26 -9.14 -2.70
N GLY A 18 -5.09 -9.63 -3.13
CA GLY A 18 -4.73 -9.80 -4.53
C GLY A 18 -4.16 -8.55 -5.20
N TYR A 19 -3.83 -7.49 -4.46
CA TYR A 19 -3.13 -6.31 -4.99
C TYR A 19 -1.64 -6.41 -4.70
N LYS A 20 -0.79 -5.92 -5.60
CA LYS A 20 0.64 -5.84 -5.30
C LYS A 20 0.91 -4.78 -4.25
N VAL A 21 1.90 -5.01 -3.39
CA VAL A 21 2.34 -3.98 -2.45
C VAL A 21 2.81 -2.72 -3.20
N SER A 22 3.33 -2.83 -4.42
CA SER A 22 3.63 -1.68 -5.28
C SER A 22 2.41 -0.83 -5.66
N ASP A 23 1.20 -1.36 -5.56
CA ASP A 23 -0.01 -0.62 -5.97
C ASP A 23 -0.37 0.45 -4.92
N TRP A 24 -0.08 0.20 -3.64
CA TRP A 24 -0.41 1.09 -2.54
C TRP A 24 0.78 1.52 -1.67
N GLY A 25 1.87 0.76 -1.66
CA GLY A 25 3.05 0.98 -0.84
C GLY A 25 4.12 1.78 -1.56
N ARG A 26 4.78 2.70 -0.88
CA ARG A 26 5.94 3.46 -1.36
C ARG A 26 7.05 3.45 -0.30
N LYS A 27 8.31 3.41 -0.74
CA LYS A 27 9.46 3.57 0.17
C LYS A 27 9.43 4.97 0.79
N THR A 28 9.95 5.09 2.00
CA THR A 28 10.22 6.37 2.66
C THR A 28 11.73 6.50 2.88
N ASP A 29 12.19 7.66 3.35
CA ASP A 29 13.59 7.87 3.73
C ASP A 29 13.99 6.98 4.92
N CYS A 30 13.01 6.55 5.72
CA CYS A 30 13.21 5.63 6.82
C CYS A 30 13.16 4.18 6.32
N SER A 31 14.31 3.50 6.30
CA SER A 31 14.40 2.11 5.84
C SER A 31 13.53 1.11 6.61
N SER A 32 13.02 1.45 7.80
CA SER A 32 12.09 0.58 8.56
C SER A 32 10.62 0.95 8.37
N GLU A 33 10.27 1.78 7.39
CA GLU A 33 8.91 2.23 7.14
C GLU A 33 8.53 2.11 5.67
N ILE A 34 7.24 1.89 5.42
CA ILE A 34 6.64 1.95 4.09
C ILE A 34 5.41 2.85 4.19
N PHE A 35 5.29 3.81 3.27
CA PHE A 35 4.12 4.67 3.17
C PHE A 35 3.00 3.98 2.39
N CYS A 36 1.80 3.95 2.95
CA CYS A 36 0.60 3.46 2.28
C CYS A 36 -0.21 4.65 1.72
N SER A 37 -0.23 4.81 0.40
CA SER A 37 -0.90 5.90 -0.31
C SER A 37 -2.42 5.83 -0.22
N ILE A 38 -3.00 4.65 -0.08
CA ILE A 38 -4.46 4.50 0.01
C ILE A 38 -4.98 4.78 1.43
N CYS A 39 -4.18 4.49 2.45
CA CYS A 39 -4.52 4.73 3.87
C CYS A 39 -4.01 6.08 4.39
N ILE A 40 -3.07 6.71 3.68
CA ILE A 40 -2.36 7.94 4.07
C ILE A 40 -1.71 7.77 5.46
N CYS A 41 -0.87 6.74 5.58
CA CYS A 41 -0.13 6.45 6.82
C CYS A 41 1.16 5.67 6.53
N THR A 42 2.11 5.73 7.46
CA THR A 42 3.31 4.88 7.43
C THR A 42 3.06 3.56 8.16
N VAL A 43 3.69 2.49 7.68
CA VAL A 43 3.66 1.14 8.25
C VAL A 43 5.07 0.80 8.72
N ASP A 44 5.24 0.57 10.02
CA ASP A 44 6.51 0.13 10.60
C ASP A 44 6.75 -1.35 10.26
N VAL A 45 7.83 -1.63 9.53
CA VAL A 45 8.20 -2.96 9.06
C VAL A 45 9.29 -3.62 9.90
N LYS A 46 9.49 -3.21 11.16
CA LYS A 46 10.41 -3.90 12.11
C LYS A 46 10.11 -5.39 12.27
N LYS A 47 8.85 -5.81 12.06
CA LYS A 47 8.42 -7.23 12.07
C LYS A 47 8.50 -7.90 10.69
N GLY A 48 9.20 -7.27 9.74
CA GLY A 48 9.34 -7.74 8.37
C GLY A 48 8.05 -7.61 7.55
N PHE A 49 7.95 -8.44 6.50
CA PHE A 49 6.81 -8.44 5.58
C PHE A 49 5.46 -8.70 6.29
N GLN A 50 5.47 -9.35 7.46
CA GLN A 50 4.26 -9.58 8.26
C GLN A 50 3.58 -8.26 8.67
N SER A 51 4.32 -7.17 8.86
CA SER A 51 3.71 -5.85 9.13
C SER A 51 2.82 -5.39 7.98
N LEU A 52 3.24 -5.64 6.73
CA LEU A 52 2.46 -5.28 5.54
C LEU A 52 1.23 -6.15 5.39
N THR A 53 1.34 -7.46 5.65
CA THR A 53 0.18 -8.35 5.60
C THR A 53 -0.84 -8.01 6.70
N GLN A 54 -0.38 -7.67 7.90
CA GLN A 54 -1.25 -7.18 8.98
C GLN A 54 -1.91 -5.85 8.62
N HIS A 55 -1.16 -4.90 8.05
CA HIS A 55 -1.72 -3.63 7.58
C HIS A 55 -2.80 -3.84 6.51
N ALA A 56 -2.50 -4.66 5.50
CA ALA A 56 -3.45 -5.01 4.44
C ALA A 56 -4.68 -5.75 5.00
N ALA A 57 -4.57 -6.50 6.10
CA ALA A 57 -5.71 -7.17 6.72
C ALA A 57 -6.69 -6.21 7.43
N THR A 58 -6.29 -4.96 7.70
CA THR A 58 -7.13 -3.97 8.41
C THR A 58 -8.38 -3.61 7.61
N LYS A 59 -9.49 -3.33 8.32
CA LYS A 59 -10.77 -2.91 7.70
C LYS A 59 -10.60 -1.65 6.84
N LYS A 60 -9.84 -0.66 7.34
CA LYS A 60 -9.55 0.59 6.62
C LYS A 60 -8.84 0.32 5.29
N HIS A 61 -7.79 -0.52 5.31
CA HIS A 61 -7.07 -0.86 4.10
C HIS A 61 -7.96 -1.59 3.10
N LYS A 62 -8.69 -2.63 3.53
CA LYS A 62 -9.64 -3.38 2.69
C LYS A 62 -10.68 -2.51 1.99
N GLN A 63 -11.23 -1.54 2.70
CA GLN A 63 -12.18 -0.59 2.11
C GLN A 63 -11.48 0.32 1.10
N ASN A 64 -10.32 0.87 1.46
CA ASN A 64 -9.59 1.79 0.60
C ASN A 64 -9.00 1.13 -0.65
N SER A 65 -8.53 -0.11 -0.58
CA SER A 65 -8.04 -0.85 -1.74
C SER A 65 -9.17 -1.11 -2.73
N HIS A 66 -10.33 -1.56 -2.26
CA HIS A 66 -11.50 -1.77 -3.10
C HIS A 66 -12.00 -0.48 -3.77
N ILE A 67 -11.89 0.66 -3.10
CA ILE A 67 -12.30 1.96 -3.64
C ILE A 67 -11.23 2.52 -4.59
N LYS A 68 -9.99 2.67 -4.11
CA LYS A 68 -8.93 3.47 -4.74
C LYS A 68 -8.05 2.70 -5.72
N LEU A 69 -7.99 1.36 -5.63
CA LEU A 69 -7.20 0.52 -6.55
C LEU A 69 -8.06 -0.17 -7.61
N ASN A 70 -9.38 -0.21 -7.41
CA ASN A 70 -10.28 -0.79 -8.40
C ASN A 70 -10.49 0.18 -9.57
N ILE A 71 -10.10 -0.26 -10.76
CA ILE A 71 -10.05 0.49 -12.03
C ILE A 71 -11.40 1.12 -12.41
N LYS A 72 -12.51 0.67 -11.82
CA LYS A 72 -13.85 1.22 -12.07
C LYS A 72 -14.09 2.63 -11.51
N GLN A 73 -13.19 3.19 -10.69
CA GLN A 73 -13.21 4.64 -10.40
C GLN A 73 -12.56 5.42 -11.55
N LEU A 74 -13.19 5.32 -12.73
CA LEU A 74 -12.89 6.17 -13.86
C LEU A 74 -13.15 7.63 -13.48
N THR A 75 -12.16 8.44 -13.76
CA THR A 75 -12.07 9.88 -13.66
C THR A 75 -13.36 10.59 -14.09
N LEU A 76 -13.92 11.43 -13.21
CA LEU A 76 -14.77 12.55 -13.61
C LEU A 76 -13.88 13.58 -14.32
N THR A 77 -13.46 13.31 -15.56
CA THR A 77 -12.88 14.34 -16.41
C THR A 77 -14.02 15.17 -16.98
N THR A 78 -14.24 16.34 -16.38
CA THR A 78 -15.06 17.38 -16.98
C THR A 78 -14.31 17.88 -18.23
N SER A 79 -14.73 17.40 -19.40
CA SER A 79 -14.30 17.96 -20.68
C SER A 79 -14.94 19.34 -20.85
N THR A 80 -14.32 20.39 -20.32
CA THR A 80 -14.63 21.75 -20.75
C THR A 80 -13.81 22.05 -22.00
N ASN A 81 -14.44 21.83 -23.16
CA ASN A 81 -14.03 22.42 -24.44
C ASN A 81 -14.14 23.95 -24.32
N THR A 82 -13.05 24.64 -24.65
CA THR A 82 -13.05 26.06 -25.04
C THR A 82 -12.28 26.17 -26.35
#